data_AF-M6VZB6-F1
#
_entry.id   AF-M6VZB6-F1
#
_cell.length_a   1.000
_cell.length_b   1.000
_cell.length_c   1.000
_cell.angle_alpha   90.00
_cell.angle_beta   90.00
_cell.angle_gamma   90.00
#
_symmetry.space_group_name_H-M   'P 1'
#
loop_
_entity.id
_entity.type
_entity.pdbx_description
1 polymer ?
#
loop_
_entity_poly.entity_id
_entity_poly.type
_entity_poly.pdbx_seq_one_letter_code
_entity_poly.pdbx_strand_id
1 'polypeptide(L)'
;MFKKYRESFQSGSRIYKTTASISLLSPFLMLLGISMSKYEIIGESVNLILLLSVFLSILTFLFLIFLLLKKTKSVLVYLFFALSTFFLIPFMDKNEEFYKITNELSSPTSEDQINFSGELLRGGSIAINGKQSELTENKWKASFPLILGENLFQLSFKTSSGHEKFKQTIKIERITPEELALRKQKEAEELLAKKRKTEDERERTEQLTKQENESKEKAELVRNCELHPGKVLKILKWNFVKDDLYQTAYFNVLVENTCPFAMKDFGFHVTYAAPSGTVMEGGWETVYEKLDSGQKKWMRFSNNVWRQQSNSASLEIYSASKF
;
A
#
# COMPACT_ATOMS: atom_id res chain seq x y z
N MET A 1 4.84 9.89 -37.42
CA MET A 1 6.18 9.87 -36.79
C MET A 1 7.21 9.13 -37.65
N PHE A 2 6.93 7.89 -38.08
CA PHE A 2 7.84 7.04 -38.87
C PHE A 2 8.32 7.63 -40.21
N LYS A 3 7.45 8.31 -40.97
CA LYS A 3 7.80 8.96 -42.26
C LYS A 3 8.98 9.92 -42.13
N LYS A 4 9.01 10.74 -41.07
CA LYS A 4 10.09 11.70 -40.79
C LYS A 4 11.44 11.02 -40.51
N TYR A 5 11.44 9.89 -39.82
CA TYR A 5 12.66 9.11 -39.55
C TYR A 5 13.16 8.39 -40.80
N ARG A 6 12.25 7.85 -41.63
CA ARG A 6 12.59 7.24 -42.93
C ARG A 6 13.22 8.26 -43.89
N GLU A 7 12.61 9.44 -44.01
CA GLU A 7 13.13 10.53 -44.84
C GLU A 7 14.50 11.00 -44.33
N SER A 8 14.64 11.19 -43.01
CA SER A 8 15.92 11.57 -42.38
C SER A 8 17.00 10.49 -42.53
N PHE A 9 16.62 9.21 -42.55
CA PHE A 9 17.55 8.11 -42.83
C PHE A 9 18.01 8.13 -44.28
N GLN A 10 17.13 8.37 -45.25
CA GLN A 10 17.48 8.40 -46.68
C GLN A 10 18.38 9.60 -47.02
N SER A 11 18.03 10.79 -46.53
CA SER A 11 18.74 12.05 -46.81
C SER A 11 19.88 12.36 -45.83
N GLY A 12 19.99 11.60 -44.73
CA GLY A 12 20.96 11.83 -43.66
C GLY A 12 22.41 11.55 -44.04
N SER A 13 23.33 12.11 -43.25
CA SER A 13 24.77 11.89 -43.37
C SER A 13 25.14 10.42 -43.13
N ARG A 14 26.34 10.01 -43.59
CA ARG A 14 26.86 8.65 -43.38
C ARG A 14 26.90 8.28 -41.89
N ILE A 15 27.25 9.23 -41.02
CA ILE A 15 27.27 9.06 -39.56
C ILE A 15 25.86 8.79 -39.03
N TYR A 16 24.85 9.56 -39.49
CA TYR A 16 23.46 9.35 -39.09
C TYR A 16 22.93 7.98 -39.51
N LYS A 17 23.16 7.57 -40.76
CA LYS A 17 22.76 6.25 -41.28
C LYS A 17 23.41 5.11 -40.49
N THR A 18 24.71 5.23 -40.21
CA THR A 18 25.46 4.24 -39.43
C THR A 18 24.92 4.13 -38.01
N THR A 19 24.66 5.26 -37.35
CA THR A 19 24.11 5.31 -36.00
C THR A 19 22.73 4.66 -35.93
N ALA A 20 21.86 4.96 -36.90
CA ALA A 20 20.53 4.36 -36.99
C ALA A 20 20.61 2.83 -37.18
N SER A 21 21.46 2.34 -38.08
CA SER A 21 21.64 0.91 -38.30
C SER A 21 22.18 0.19 -37.05
N ILE A 22 23.19 0.74 -36.39
CA ILE A 22 23.78 0.12 -35.19
C ILE A 22 22.78 0.13 -34.03
N SER A 23 22.00 1.21 -33.87
CA SER A 23 20.97 1.31 -32.83
C SER A 23 19.90 0.22 -32.93
N LEU A 24 19.59 -0.25 -34.14
CA LEU A 24 18.64 -1.34 -34.38
C LEU A 24 19.30 -2.72 -34.27
N LEU A 25 20.55 -2.84 -34.71
CA LEU A 25 21.29 -4.10 -34.70
C LEU A 25 21.60 -4.57 -33.27
N SER A 26 22.01 -3.66 -32.39
CA SER A 26 22.40 -3.99 -31.02
C SER A 26 21.29 -4.71 -30.22
N PRO A 27 20.03 -4.22 -30.12
CA PRO A 27 18.97 -4.92 -29.40
C PRO A 27 18.58 -6.24 -30.06
N PHE A 28 18.68 -6.35 -31.38
CA PHE A 28 18.43 -7.59 -32.11
C PHE A 28 19.48 -8.67 -31.75
N LEU A 29 20.76 -8.30 -31.75
CA LEU A 29 21.84 -9.19 -31.30
C LEU A 29 21.69 -9.59 -29.83
N MET A 30 21.23 -8.67 -28.97
CA MET A 30 20.96 -8.95 -27.56
C MET A 30 19.87 -10.00 -27.39
N LEU A 31 18.74 -9.85 -28.10
CA LEU A 31 17.64 -10.82 -28.08
C LEU A 31 18.05 -12.18 -28.61
N LEU A 32 18.83 -12.22 -29.70
CA LEU A 32 19.40 -13.47 -30.22
C LEU A 32 20.35 -14.11 -29.20
N GLY A 33 21.22 -13.33 -28.58
CA GLY A 33 22.15 -13.81 -27.55
C GLY A 33 21.41 -14.42 -26.36
N ILE A 34 20.38 -13.76 -25.84
CA ILE A 34 19.55 -14.27 -24.72
C ILE A 34 18.75 -15.51 -25.12
N SER A 35 18.24 -15.57 -26.35
CA SER A 35 17.51 -16.76 -26.81
C SER A 35 18.46 -17.95 -26.97
N MET A 36 19.66 -17.70 -27.49
CA MET A 36 20.67 -18.72 -27.76
C MET A 36 21.47 -19.14 -26.53
N SER A 37 21.58 -18.30 -25.49
CA SER A 37 22.26 -18.64 -24.22
C SER A 37 21.64 -19.85 -23.53
N LYS A 38 20.37 -20.13 -23.85
CA LYS A 38 19.64 -21.31 -23.40
C LYS A 38 20.12 -22.61 -24.02
N TYR A 39 20.85 -22.57 -25.13
CA TYR A 39 21.37 -23.79 -25.77
C TYR A 39 22.84 -23.98 -25.41
N GLU A 40 23.12 -25.14 -24.82
CA GLU A 40 24.43 -25.48 -24.27
C GLU A 40 25.57 -25.45 -25.29
N ILE A 41 25.28 -25.80 -26.56
CA ILE A 41 26.25 -25.94 -27.65
C ILE A 41 26.82 -24.58 -28.11
N ILE A 42 26.14 -23.46 -27.82
CA ILE A 42 26.45 -22.13 -28.41
C ILE A 42 27.13 -21.20 -27.39
N GLY A 43 27.41 -21.67 -26.16
CA GLY A 43 27.79 -20.83 -25.02
C GLY A 43 28.93 -19.83 -25.27
N GLU A 44 30.00 -20.25 -25.95
CA GLU A 44 31.15 -19.36 -26.23
C GLU A 44 30.83 -18.28 -27.27
N SER A 45 30.12 -18.65 -28.34
CA SER A 45 29.72 -17.70 -29.38
C SER A 45 28.66 -16.72 -28.88
N VAL A 46 27.81 -17.14 -27.94
CA VAL A 46 26.79 -16.28 -27.33
C VAL A 46 27.42 -15.15 -26.51
N ASN A 47 28.45 -15.45 -25.70
CA ASN A 47 29.16 -14.41 -24.94
C ASN A 47 29.79 -13.36 -25.86
N LEU A 48 30.33 -13.78 -27.00
CA LEU A 48 30.88 -12.87 -28.01
C LEU A 48 29.78 -12.02 -28.67
N ILE A 49 28.61 -12.60 -28.98
CA ILE A 49 27.45 -11.88 -29.53
C ILE A 49 26.92 -10.84 -28.54
N LEU A 50 26.82 -11.19 -27.26
CA LEU A 50 26.36 -10.30 -26.20
C LEU A 50 27.36 -9.16 -25.95
N LEU A 51 28.66 -9.46 -25.90
CA LEU A 51 29.71 -8.45 -25.79
C LEU A 51 29.70 -7.48 -26.99
N LEU A 52 29.55 -8.01 -28.20
CA LEU A 52 29.43 -7.21 -29.42
C LEU A 52 28.18 -6.32 -29.36
N SER A 53 27.05 -6.83 -28.89
CA SER A 53 25.83 -6.05 -28.71
C SER A 53 26.04 -4.86 -27.76
N VAL A 54 26.64 -5.09 -26.59
CA VAL A 54 26.96 -4.03 -25.61
C VAL A 54 27.91 -2.99 -26.21
N PHE A 55 28.98 -3.45 -26.89
CA PHE A 55 29.93 -2.57 -27.55
C PHE A 55 29.27 -1.67 -28.61
N LEU A 56 28.42 -2.27 -29.46
CA LEU A 56 27.66 -1.54 -30.47
C LEU A 56 26.68 -0.54 -29.85
N SER A 57 26.09 -0.86 -28.70
CA SER A 57 25.22 0.06 -27.95
C SER A 57 26.01 1.28 -27.44
N ILE A 58 27.17 1.07 -26.81
CA ILE A 58 28.06 2.15 -26.34
C ILE A 58 28.47 3.06 -27.50
N LEU A 59 28.89 2.47 -28.61
CA LEU A 59 29.28 3.20 -29.81
C LEU A 59 28.11 4.03 -30.37
N THR A 60 26.90 3.46 -30.35
CA THR A 60 25.68 4.15 -30.74
C THR A 60 25.43 5.36 -29.85
N PHE A 61 25.56 5.23 -28.53
CA PHE A 61 25.41 6.36 -27.60
C PHE A 61 26.38 7.51 -27.89
N LEU A 62 27.66 7.20 -28.15
CA LEU A 62 28.66 8.21 -28.52
C LEU A 62 28.25 8.97 -29.79
N PHE A 63 27.79 8.26 -30.83
CA PHE A 63 27.35 8.90 -32.06
C PHE A 63 26.04 9.67 -31.90
N LEU A 64 25.10 9.19 -31.07
CA LEU A 64 23.87 9.91 -30.77
C LEU A 64 24.16 11.22 -30.02
N ILE A 65 25.10 11.23 -29.06
CA ILE A 65 25.55 12.45 -28.37
C ILE A 65 26.14 13.44 -29.39
N PHE A 66 27.02 12.97 -30.28
CA PHE A 66 27.58 13.81 -31.34
C PHE A 66 26.52 14.40 -32.27
N LEU A 67 25.53 13.60 -32.68
CA LEU A 67 24.42 14.05 -33.53
C LEU A 67 23.51 15.05 -32.81
N LEU A 68 23.34 14.90 -31.49
CA LEU A 68 22.58 15.80 -30.63
C LEU A 68 23.30 17.16 -30.47
N LEU A 69 24.63 17.15 -30.27
CA LEU A 69 25.46 18.36 -30.28
C LEU A 69 25.39 19.09 -31.62
N LYS A 70 25.30 18.35 -32.73
CA LYS A 70 25.06 18.91 -34.08
C LYS A 70 23.62 19.36 -34.35
N LYS A 71 22.73 19.34 -33.34
CA LYS A 71 21.31 19.72 -33.44
C LYS A 71 20.55 18.97 -34.53
N THR A 72 20.92 17.72 -34.80
CA THR A 72 20.23 16.87 -35.79
C THR A 72 18.83 16.53 -35.27
N LYS A 73 17.79 16.85 -36.05
CA LYS A 73 16.40 16.50 -35.71
C LYS A 73 16.15 15.00 -35.96
N SER A 74 15.21 14.40 -35.23
CA SER A 74 14.83 12.98 -35.38
C SER A 74 15.92 11.96 -35.01
N VAL A 75 16.41 12.03 -33.77
CA VAL A 75 17.43 11.10 -33.21
C VAL A 75 16.88 10.28 -32.04
N LEU A 76 15.77 10.73 -31.45
CA LEU A 76 15.24 10.27 -30.17
C LEU A 76 14.77 8.80 -30.18
N VAL A 77 14.25 8.31 -31.31
CA VAL A 77 13.88 6.88 -31.46
C VAL A 77 15.11 5.97 -31.40
N TYR A 78 16.24 6.37 -32.00
CA TYR A 78 17.47 5.58 -31.96
C TYR A 78 18.11 5.57 -30.57
N LEU A 79 17.91 6.63 -29.79
CA LEU A 79 18.28 6.67 -28.36
C LEU A 79 17.51 5.60 -27.57
N PHE A 80 16.20 5.49 -27.79
CA PHE A 80 15.41 4.46 -27.12
C PHE A 80 15.80 3.03 -27.53
N PHE A 81 16.11 2.81 -28.81
CA PHE A 81 16.61 1.50 -29.26
C PHE A 81 18.00 1.15 -28.70
N ALA A 82 18.90 2.13 -28.59
CA ALA A 82 20.17 1.90 -27.92
C ALA A 82 19.95 1.61 -26.42
N LEU A 83 19.05 2.34 -25.76
CA LEU A 83 18.76 2.15 -24.34
C LEU A 83 18.11 0.79 -24.03
N SER A 84 17.28 0.26 -24.94
CA SER A 84 16.60 -1.03 -24.74
C SER A 84 17.56 -2.20 -24.54
N THR A 85 18.76 -2.14 -25.11
CA THR A 85 19.81 -3.15 -24.91
C THR A 85 20.20 -3.29 -23.44
N PHE A 86 20.26 -2.18 -22.70
CA PHE A 86 20.60 -2.17 -21.28
C PHE A 86 19.47 -2.74 -20.41
N PHE A 87 18.21 -2.54 -20.81
CA PHE A 87 17.05 -3.17 -20.15
C PHE A 87 16.97 -4.68 -20.37
N LEU A 88 17.70 -5.22 -21.36
CA LEU A 88 17.76 -6.65 -21.62
C LEU A 88 18.88 -7.37 -20.84
N ILE A 89 19.83 -6.64 -20.26
CA ILE A 89 20.93 -7.22 -19.45
C ILE A 89 20.43 -8.05 -18.26
N PRO A 90 19.38 -7.64 -17.50
CA PRO A 90 18.86 -8.44 -16.38
C PRO A 90 18.24 -9.78 -16.79
N PHE A 91 17.98 -9.99 -18.08
CA PHE A 91 17.46 -11.25 -18.64
C PHE A 91 18.57 -12.20 -19.11
N MET A 92 19.84 -11.84 -18.95
CA MET A 92 20.94 -12.79 -19.13
C MET A 92 20.83 -13.92 -18.11
N ASP A 93 21.08 -15.15 -18.56
CA ASP A 93 21.04 -16.42 -17.83
C ASP A 93 21.15 -16.27 -16.31
N LYS A 94 20.02 -16.45 -15.61
CA LYS A 94 20.03 -16.53 -14.15
C LYS A 94 20.58 -17.89 -13.73
N ASN A 95 21.45 -17.90 -12.71
CA ASN A 95 22.02 -19.12 -12.11
C ASN A 95 20.94 -20.18 -11.80
N GLU A 96 19.75 -19.73 -11.41
CA GLU A 96 18.56 -20.53 -11.09
C GLU A 96 18.04 -21.39 -12.26
N GLU A 97 18.43 -21.10 -13.51
CA GLU A 97 18.06 -21.92 -14.68
C GLU A 97 18.94 -23.16 -14.86
N PHE A 98 20.09 -23.22 -14.19
CA PHE A 98 21.10 -24.28 -14.36
C PHE A 98 21.12 -25.23 -13.17
N TYR A 99 20.94 -24.71 -11.97
CA TYR A 99 20.95 -25.51 -10.76
C TYR A 99 20.10 -24.90 -9.65
N LYS A 100 19.66 -25.75 -8.73
CA LYS A 100 18.95 -25.36 -7.51
C LYS A 100 19.69 -25.91 -6.30
N ILE A 101 20.06 -25.05 -5.35
CA ILE A 101 20.55 -25.50 -4.04
C ILE A 101 19.32 -25.93 -3.22
N THR A 102 19.37 -27.13 -2.65
CA THR A 102 18.24 -27.73 -1.91
C THR A 102 18.34 -27.55 -0.41
N ASN A 103 19.56 -27.43 0.12
CA ASN A 103 19.75 -27.19 1.56
C ASN A 103 19.64 -25.70 1.89
N GLU A 104 19.00 -25.40 3.01
CA GLU A 104 19.10 -24.09 3.63
C GLU A 104 20.54 -23.89 4.12
N LEU A 105 21.24 -22.95 3.50
CA LEU A 105 22.55 -22.49 3.95
C LEU A 105 22.35 -21.69 5.23
N SER A 106 22.37 -22.35 6.37
CA SER A 106 22.34 -21.69 7.67
C SER A 106 23.73 -21.12 7.97
N SER A 107 23.85 -19.80 7.90
CA SER A 107 25.02 -19.06 8.39
C SER A 107 24.52 -17.98 9.36
N PRO A 108 25.09 -17.87 10.56
CA PRO A 108 26.17 -18.70 11.12
C PRO A 108 25.73 -20.13 11.51
N THR A 109 26.68 -21.06 11.58
CA THR A 109 26.47 -22.47 11.99
C THR A 109 27.46 -22.92 13.08
N SER A 110 27.08 -23.92 13.87
CA SER A 110 27.98 -24.59 14.83
C SER A 110 28.46 -25.97 14.36
N GLU A 111 28.03 -26.41 13.18
CA GLU A 111 28.41 -27.71 12.63
C GLU A 111 29.88 -27.73 12.19
N ASP A 112 30.53 -28.89 12.32
CA ASP A 112 31.92 -29.11 11.91
C ASP A 112 32.09 -29.30 10.39
N GLN A 113 30.99 -29.55 9.68
CA GLN A 113 30.97 -29.77 8.24
C GLN A 113 29.73 -29.12 7.63
N ILE A 114 29.82 -28.73 6.37
CA ILE A 114 28.70 -28.26 5.56
C ILE A 114 28.43 -29.26 4.45
N ASN A 115 27.16 -29.63 4.28
CA ASN A 115 26.69 -30.41 3.15
C ASN A 115 26.04 -29.48 2.13
N PHE A 116 26.70 -29.27 1.00
CA PHE A 116 26.06 -28.67 -0.16
C PHE A 116 25.35 -29.76 -0.95
N SER A 117 24.07 -29.55 -1.21
CA SER A 117 23.34 -30.41 -2.14
C SER A 117 22.38 -29.60 -2.98
N GLY A 118 22.08 -30.15 -4.16
CA GLY A 118 21.18 -29.51 -5.08
C GLY A 118 20.79 -30.41 -6.23
N GLU A 119 20.13 -29.80 -7.20
CA GLU A 119 19.71 -30.42 -8.44
C GLU A 119 20.27 -29.62 -9.62
N LEU A 120 20.75 -30.34 -10.63
CA LEU A 120 21.05 -29.80 -11.95
C LEU A 120 19.77 -29.79 -12.78
N LEU A 121 19.39 -28.62 -13.28
CA LEU A 121 18.22 -28.46 -14.14
C LEU A 121 18.58 -28.62 -15.62
N ARG A 122 19.88 -28.59 -15.95
CA ARG A 122 20.44 -28.75 -17.29
C ARG A 122 21.72 -29.59 -17.24
N GLY A 123 22.09 -30.17 -18.38
CA GLY A 123 23.34 -30.93 -18.53
C GLY A 123 24.57 -30.12 -18.13
N GLY A 124 25.52 -30.78 -17.47
CA GLY A 124 26.74 -30.14 -16.95
C GLY A 124 27.26 -30.81 -15.67
N SER A 125 28.10 -30.10 -14.94
CA SER A 125 28.65 -30.53 -13.65
C SER A 125 28.85 -29.34 -12.72
N ILE A 126 28.78 -29.59 -11.42
CA ILE A 126 29.12 -28.61 -10.39
C ILE A 126 30.48 -28.96 -9.78
N ALA A 127 31.27 -27.93 -9.51
CA ALA A 127 32.47 -28.05 -8.71
C ALA A 127 32.41 -27.06 -7.55
N ILE A 128 32.87 -27.49 -6.38
CA ILE A 128 33.03 -26.62 -5.20
C ILE A 128 34.50 -26.63 -4.80
N ASN A 129 35.11 -25.45 -4.72
CA ASN A 129 36.55 -25.27 -4.50
C ASN A 129 37.40 -26.07 -5.52
N GLY A 130 36.92 -26.17 -6.76
CA GLY A 130 37.57 -26.92 -7.84
C GLY A 130 37.39 -28.44 -7.79
N LYS A 131 36.80 -29.01 -6.73
CA LYS A 131 36.46 -30.44 -6.67
C LYS A 131 35.08 -30.68 -7.27
N GLN A 132 34.97 -31.59 -8.23
CA GLN A 132 33.67 -31.98 -8.80
C GLN A 132 32.79 -32.63 -7.74
N SER A 133 31.53 -32.24 -7.69
CA SER A 133 30.52 -32.84 -6.81
C SER A 133 30.15 -34.24 -7.30
N GLU A 134 29.82 -35.14 -6.39
CA GLU A 134 29.26 -36.44 -6.74
C GLU A 134 27.88 -36.23 -7.38
N LEU A 135 27.69 -36.77 -8.59
CA LEU A 135 26.44 -36.69 -9.34
C LEU A 135 25.75 -38.05 -9.29
N THR A 136 24.50 -38.07 -8.84
CA THR A 136 23.61 -39.24 -8.97
C THR A 136 22.36 -38.78 -9.69
N GLU A 137 22.18 -39.23 -10.94
CA GLU A 137 21.18 -38.69 -11.86
C GLU A 137 21.36 -37.18 -12.05
N ASN A 138 20.41 -36.36 -11.58
CA ASN A 138 20.47 -34.90 -11.62
C ASN A 138 20.82 -34.28 -10.26
N LYS A 139 20.94 -35.08 -9.20
CA LYS A 139 21.24 -34.58 -7.85
C LYS A 139 22.73 -34.56 -7.63
N TRP A 140 23.20 -33.49 -7.03
CA TRP A 140 24.60 -33.34 -6.66
C TRP A 140 24.75 -33.14 -5.16
N LYS A 141 25.83 -33.65 -4.60
CA LYS A 141 26.20 -33.47 -3.19
C LYS A 141 27.70 -33.30 -3.05
N ALA A 142 28.10 -32.44 -2.13
CA ALA A 142 29.48 -32.29 -1.69
C ALA A 142 29.52 -31.91 -0.21
N SER A 143 30.38 -32.57 0.55
CA SER A 143 30.63 -32.26 1.96
C SER A 143 32.01 -31.62 2.12
N PHE A 144 32.10 -30.59 2.94
CA PHE A 144 33.36 -29.94 3.28
C PHE A 144 33.45 -29.71 4.79
N PRO A 145 34.64 -29.92 5.39
CA PRO A 145 34.88 -29.52 6.77
C PRO A 145 34.87 -27.99 6.89
N LEU A 146 34.41 -27.50 8.03
CA LEU A 146 34.38 -26.08 8.39
C LEU A 146 35.40 -25.78 9.48
N ILE A 147 36.23 -24.75 9.26
CA ILE A 147 37.09 -24.19 10.31
C ILE A 147 36.33 -23.12 11.09
N LEU A 148 36.67 -22.91 12.37
CA LEU A 148 36.11 -21.79 13.13
C LEU A 148 36.40 -20.45 12.42
N GLY A 149 35.39 -19.58 12.34
CA GLY A 149 35.43 -18.32 11.61
C GLY A 149 34.81 -18.41 10.21
N GLU A 150 35.25 -17.51 9.32
CA GLU A 150 34.69 -17.40 7.96
C GLU A 150 35.25 -18.48 7.02
N ASN A 151 34.35 -19.23 6.38
CA ASN A 151 34.68 -20.20 5.34
C ASN A 151 34.13 -19.70 4.00
N LEU A 152 35.00 -19.69 2.98
CA LEU A 152 34.65 -19.26 1.61
C LEU A 152 34.64 -20.47 0.68
N PHE A 153 33.50 -20.71 0.05
CA PHE A 153 33.32 -21.77 -0.94
C PHE A 153 33.08 -21.17 -2.32
N GLN A 154 33.83 -21.64 -3.31
CA GLN A 154 33.65 -21.25 -4.71
C GLN A 154 32.87 -22.35 -5.43
N LEU A 155 31.58 -22.11 -5.65
CA LEU A 155 30.73 -22.97 -6.47
C LEU A 155 30.85 -22.53 -7.93
N SER A 156 31.22 -23.46 -8.81
CA SER A 156 31.22 -23.23 -10.26
C SER A 156 30.38 -24.26 -10.98
N PHE A 157 29.65 -23.81 -11.98
CA PHE A 157 28.92 -24.67 -12.90
C PHE A 157 29.69 -24.76 -14.21
N LYS A 158 29.94 -25.99 -14.66
CA LYS A 158 30.56 -26.28 -15.95
C LYS A 158 29.56 -26.96 -16.86
N THR A 159 29.50 -26.53 -18.11
CA THR A 159 28.70 -27.20 -19.16
C THR A 159 29.30 -28.58 -19.49
N SER A 160 28.58 -29.40 -20.25
CA SER A 160 29.03 -30.71 -20.73
C SER A 160 30.28 -30.62 -21.62
N SER A 161 30.55 -29.46 -22.22
CA SER A 161 31.79 -29.16 -22.94
C SER A 161 32.99 -28.87 -22.02
N GLY A 162 32.78 -28.79 -20.70
CA GLY A 162 33.82 -28.50 -19.71
C GLY A 162 34.06 -27.01 -19.43
N HIS A 163 33.35 -26.12 -20.12
CA HIS A 163 33.47 -24.67 -19.96
C HIS A 163 32.78 -24.17 -18.67
N GLU A 164 33.43 -23.29 -17.91
CA GLU A 164 32.89 -22.68 -16.69
C GLU A 164 31.92 -21.54 -17.05
N LYS A 165 30.61 -21.77 -16.85
CA LYS A 165 29.57 -20.81 -17.24
C LYS A 165 29.42 -19.67 -16.23
N PHE A 166 29.48 -19.99 -14.94
CA PHE A 166 29.47 -19.00 -13.87
C PHE A 166 30.15 -19.55 -12.61
N LYS A 167 30.51 -18.61 -11.73
CA LYS A 167 31.15 -18.86 -10.45
C LYS A 167 30.50 -18.02 -9.36
N GLN A 168 30.15 -18.63 -8.25
CA GLN A 168 29.50 -17.99 -7.11
C GLN A 168 30.29 -18.27 -5.83
N THR A 169 30.44 -17.25 -5.01
CA THR A 169 31.06 -17.37 -3.69
C THR A 169 29.99 -17.54 -2.64
N ILE A 170 30.04 -18.65 -1.90
CA ILE A 170 29.20 -18.90 -0.74
C ILE A 170 30.04 -18.67 0.52
N LYS A 171 29.52 -17.85 1.43
CA LYS A 171 30.16 -17.55 2.71
C LYS A 171 29.40 -18.23 3.83
N ILE A 172 30.11 -18.99 4.68
CA ILE A 172 29.54 -19.63 5.86
C ILE A 172 30.44 -19.30 7.04
N GLU A 173 29.88 -18.69 8.07
CA GLU A 173 30.55 -18.46 9.34
C GLU A 173 30.31 -19.66 10.26
N ARG A 174 31.39 -20.33 10.69
CA ARG A 174 31.31 -21.34 11.75
C ARG A 174 31.67 -20.69 13.07
N ILE A 175 30.75 -20.74 14.02
CA ILE A 175 30.93 -20.24 15.39
C ILE A 175 30.82 -21.38 16.39
N THR A 176 31.15 -21.10 17.65
CA THR A 176 30.96 -22.09 18.71
C THR A 176 29.47 -22.29 19.02
N PRO A 177 29.05 -23.47 19.53
CA PRO A 177 27.66 -23.70 19.94
C PRO A 177 27.17 -22.68 20.98
N GLU A 178 28.05 -22.26 21.89
CA GLU A 178 27.77 -21.24 22.92
C GLU A 178 27.49 -19.87 22.30
N GLU A 179 28.32 -19.45 21.34
CA GLU A 179 28.12 -18.20 20.62
C GLU A 179 26.85 -18.22 19.76
N LEU A 180 26.54 -19.36 19.12
CA LEU A 180 25.31 -19.53 18.36
C LEU A 180 24.07 -19.42 19.24
N ALA A 181 24.10 -20.03 20.43
CA ALA A 181 23.01 -19.91 21.41
C ALA A 181 22.85 -18.46 21.87
N LEU A 182 23.95 -17.75 22.16
CA LEU A 182 23.93 -16.35 22.56
C LEU A 182 23.36 -15.43 21.47
N ARG A 183 23.76 -15.63 20.20
CA ARG A 183 23.22 -14.84 19.07
C ARG A 183 21.72 -15.10 18.87
N LYS A 184 21.28 -16.36 18.91
CA LYS A 184 19.85 -16.71 18.83
C LYS A 184 19.03 -16.10 19.97
N GLN A 185 19.57 -16.08 21.20
CA GLN A 185 18.92 -15.44 22.33
C GLN A 185 18.78 -13.93 22.10
N LYS A 186 19.85 -13.24 21.68
CA LYS A 186 19.81 -11.80 21.38
C LYS A 186 18.81 -11.48 20.26
N GLU A 187 18.79 -12.27 19.18
CA GLU A 187 17.83 -12.10 18.08
C GLU A 187 16.39 -12.26 18.56
N ALA A 188 16.12 -13.24 19.44
CA ALA A 188 14.79 -13.43 20.03
C ALA A 188 14.40 -12.25 20.94
N GLU A 189 15.32 -11.76 21.77
CA GLU A 189 15.09 -10.59 22.63
C GLU A 189 14.83 -9.31 21.82
N GLU A 190 15.60 -9.06 20.76
CA GLU A 190 15.38 -7.93 19.85
C GLU A 190 14.04 -8.03 19.14
N LEU A 191 13.64 -9.23 18.71
CA LEU A 191 12.37 -9.45 18.03
C LEU A 191 11.19 -9.22 18.98
N LEU A 192 11.31 -9.63 20.24
CA LEU A 192 10.33 -9.32 21.28
C LEU A 192 10.28 -7.82 21.60
N ALA A 193 11.43 -7.15 21.67
CA ALA A 193 11.50 -5.71 21.90
C ALA A 193 10.86 -4.92 20.75
N LYS A 194 11.09 -5.33 19.50
CA LYS A 194 10.43 -4.75 18.32
C LYS A 194 8.92 -4.93 18.37
N LYS A 195 8.44 -6.15 18.69
CA LYS A 195 7.01 -6.43 18.83
C LYS A 195 6.33 -5.54 19.88
N ARG A 196 6.94 -5.38 21.05
CA ARG A 196 6.42 -4.49 22.11
C ARG A 196 6.34 -3.04 21.64
N LYS A 197 7.40 -2.52 21.01
CA LYS A 197 7.38 -1.15 20.46
C LYS A 197 6.26 -0.93 19.44
N THR A 198 6.04 -1.90 18.55
CA THR A 198 4.96 -1.81 17.56
C THR A 198 3.57 -1.89 18.18
N GLU A 199 3.41 -2.64 19.28
CA GLU A 199 2.16 -2.74 20.02
C GLU A 199 1.87 -1.44 20.80
N ASP A 200 2.86 -0.90 21.51
CA ASP A 200 2.75 0.38 22.23
C ASP A 200 2.42 1.56 21.29
N GLU A 201 3.05 1.60 20.11
CA GLU A 201 2.75 2.63 19.09
C GLU A 201 1.32 2.51 18.56
N ARG A 202 0.84 1.27 18.36
CA ARG A 202 -0.54 1.02 17.92
C ARG A 202 -1.54 1.46 18.98
N GLU A 203 -1.34 1.06 20.25
CA GLU A 203 -2.23 1.45 21.35
C GLU A 203 -2.28 2.98 21.52
N ARG A 204 -1.12 3.66 21.45
CA ARG A 204 -1.07 5.13 21.52
C ARG A 204 -1.85 5.79 20.37
N THR A 205 -1.75 5.25 19.16
CA THR A 205 -2.46 5.78 18.00
C THR A 205 -3.97 5.59 18.14
N GLU A 206 -4.42 4.41 18.58
CA GLU A 206 -5.83 4.13 18.83
C GLU A 206 -6.42 5.06 19.91
N GLN A 207 -5.67 5.33 20.98
CA GLN A 207 -6.10 6.29 22.01
C GLN A 207 -6.22 7.72 21.49
N LEU A 208 -5.27 8.18 20.67
CA LEU A 208 -5.31 9.52 20.08
C LEU A 208 -6.51 9.67 19.12
N THR A 209 -6.76 8.68 18.26
CA THR A 209 -7.92 8.69 17.35
C THR A 209 -9.23 8.69 18.12
N LYS A 210 -9.33 7.91 19.20
CA LYS A 210 -10.52 7.90 20.06
C LYS A 210 -10.77 9.26 20.70
N GLN A 211 -9.74 9.89 21.27
CA GLN A 211 -9.85 11.23 21.84
C GLN A 211 -10.23 12.28 20.79
N GLU A 212 -9.69 12.20 19.57
CA GLU A 212 -10.03 13.12 18.49
C GLU A 212 -11.51 12.97 18.09
N ASN A 213 -12.00 11.73 17.95
CA ASN A 213 -13.39 11.46 17.61
C ASN A 213 -14.36 11.94 18.71
N GLU A 214 -14.05 11.66 19.98
CA GLU A 214 -14.84 12.17 21.12
C GLU A 214 -14.86 13.71 21.16
N SER A 215 -13.77 14.37 20.76
CA SER A 215 -13.72 15.84 20.69
C SER A 215 -14.59 16.40 19.56
N LYS A 216 -14.62 15.73 18.40
CA LYS A 216 -15.43 16.11 17.23
C LYS A 216 -16.92 15.94 17.51
N GLU A 217 -17.32 14.82 18.10
CA GLU A 217 -18.71 14.55 18.47
C GLU A 217 -19.24 15.58 19.49
N LYS A 218 -18.43 15.93 20.50
CA LYS A 218 -18.80 16.98 21.47
C LYS A 218 -18.94 18.35 20.81
N ALA A 219 -18.04 18.70 19.90
CA ALA A 219 -18.11 19.98 19.18
C ALA A 219 -19.35 20.06 18.26
N GLU A 220 -19.69 18.94 17.60
CA GLU A 220 -20.89 18.85 16.77
C GLU A 220 -22.18 18.96 17.59
N LEU A 221 -22.24 18.28 18.74
CA LEU A 221 -23.38 18.38 19.67
C LEU A 221 -23.59 19.82 20.14
N VAL A 222 -22.51 20.52 20.55
CA VAL A 222 -22.57 21.94 20.95
C VAL A 222 -23.10 22.81 19.81
N ARG A 223 -22.59 22.62 18.59
CA ARG A 223 -23.03 23.38 17.42
C ARG A 223 -24.51 23.14 17.11
N ASN A 224 -24.98 21.90 17.19
CA ASN A 224 -26.38 21.57 16.95
C ASN A 224 -27.30 22.12 18.05
N CYS A 225 -26.83 22.18 19.30
CA CYS A 225 -27.56 22.84 20.38
C CYS A 225 -27.76 24.34 20.17
N GLU A 226 -26.78 25.02 19.54
CA GLU A 226 -26.87 26.46 19.28
C GLU A 226 -27.66 26.78 18.00
N LEU A 227 -27.47 26.00 16.92
CA LEU A 227 -28.06 26.29 15.61
C LEU A 227 -29.40 25.58 15.37
N HIS A 228 -29.59 24.40 15.94
CA HIS A 228 -30.72 23.50 15.66
C HIS A 228 -31.27 22.84 16.93
N PRO A 229 -31.66 23.63 17.96
CA PRO A 229 -32.08 23.10 19.26
C PRO A 229 -33.24 22.09 19.15
N GLY A 230 -34.16 22.27 18.19
CA GLY A 230 -35.28 21.36 17.93
C GLY A 230 -34.89 19.94 17.49
N LYS A 231 -33.67 19.75 16.99
CA LYS A 231 -33.16 18.42 16.60
C LYS A 231 -32.47 17.67 17.75
N VAL A 232 -32.11 18.38 18.82
CA VAL A 232 -31.26 17.85 19.90
C VAL A 232 -32.06 17.68 21.19
N LEU A 233 -32.89 18.68 21.53
CA LEU A 233 -33.80 18.63 22.66
C LEU A 233 -34.87 17.56 22.44
N LYS A 234 -35.30 16.91 23.53
CA LYS A 234 -36.26 15.78 23.45
C LYS A 234 -37.53 16.08 24.21
N ILE A 235 -38.66 15.92 23.54
CA ILE A 235 -39.96 15.75 24.20
C ILE A 235 -40.08 14.27 24.56
N LEU A 236 -40.06 13.96 25.85
CA LEU A 236 -40.12 12.58 26.34
C LEU A 236 -41.56 12.08 26.45
N LYS A 237 -42.45 12.94 26.95
CA LYS A 237 -43.88 12.67 27.14
C LYS A 237 -44.64 13.98 27.05
N TRP A 238 -45.87 13.95 26.58
CA TRP A 238 -46.75 15.11 26.65
C TRP A 238 -48.20 14.68 26.64
N ASN A 239 -49.08 15.56 27.12
CA ASN A 239 -50.52 15.43 26.98
C ASN A 239 -51.13 16.82 26.79
N PHE A 240 -52.39 16.84 26.37
CA PHE A 240 -53.15 18.07 26.25
C PHE A 240 -54.61 17.86 26.66
N VAL A 241 -55.22 18.93 27.17
CA VAL A 241 -56.63 18.98 27.54
C VAL A 241 -57.29 20.10 26.75
N LYS A 242 -58.49 19.82 26.22
CA LYS A 242 -59.27 20.75 25.41
C LYS A 242 -60.25 21.48 26.31
N ASP A 243 -60.37 22.79 26.10
CA ASP A 243 -61.40 23.63 26.69
C ASP A 243 -62.23 24.26 25.56
N ASP A 244 -63.34 23.61 25.24
CA ASP A 244 -64.23 24.03 24.16
C ASP A 244 -65.03 25.31 24.50
N LEU A 245 -65.13 25.68 25.79
CA LEU A 245 -65.81 26.90 26.22
C LEU A 245 -65.00 28.15 25.84
N TYR A 246 -63.67 28.06 25.99
CA TYR A 246 -62.74 29.15 25.69
C TYR A 246 -61.98 28.98 24.38
N GLN A 247 -62.22 27.90 23.64
CA GLN A 247 -61.50 27.54 22.42
C GLN A 247 -59.97 27.52 22.65
N THR A 248 -59.55 26.90 23.76
CA THR A 248 -58.15 26.82 24.17
C THR A 248 -57.75 25.36 24.40
N ALA A 249 -56.52 25.02 24.02
CA ALA A 249 -55.89 23.74 24.37
C ALA A 249 -54.76 23.98 25.37
N TYR A 250 -54.76 23.24 26.47
CA TYR A 250 -53.72 23.28 27.50
C TYR A 250 -52.77 22.09 27.35
N PHE A 251 -51.49 22.36 27.16
CA PHE A 251 -50.45 21.35 26.98
C PHE A 251 -49.60 21.22 28.24
N ASN A 252 -49.19 19.97 28.52
CA ASN A 252 -48.21 19.65 29.55
C ASN A 252 -47.16 18.72 28.93
N VAL A 253 -45.91 19.18 28.88
CA VAL A 253 -44.83 18.61 28.04
C VAL A 253 -43.59 18.36 28.88
N LEU A 254 -43.10 17.13 28.93
CA LEU A 254 -41.86 16.76 29.60
C LEU A 254 -40.70 16.89 28.62
N VAL A 255 -39.87 17.91 28.80
CA VAL A 255 -38.69 18.18 27.97
C VAL A 255 -37.42 17.74 28.69
N GLU A 256 -36.51 17.13 27.96
CA GLU A 256 -35.14 16.82 28.38
C GLU A 256 -34.14 17.72 27.64
N ASN A 257 -33.29 18.39 28.41
CA ASN A 257 -32.17 19.16 27.86
C ASN A 257 -30.94 18.26 27.73
N THR A 258 -30.68 17.81 26.52
CA THR A 258 -29.54 16.98 26.13
C THR A 258 -28.28 17.80 25.82
N CYS A 259 -28.38 19.13 25.80
CA CYS A 259 -27.26 20.02 25.54
C CYS A 259 -26.33 20.14 26.76
N PRO A 260 -25.01 20.36 26.56
CA PRO A 260 -24.04 20.45 27.66
C PRO A 260 -24.12 21.76 28.48
N PHE A 261 -25.12 22.61 28.20
CA PHE A 261 -25.37 23.87 28.88
C PHE A 261 -26.87 24.10 29.07
N ALA A 262 -27.24 25.06 29.92
CA ALA A 262 -28.63 25.38 30.18
C ALA A 262 -29.32 26.02 28.97
N MET A 263 -30.57 25.65 28.74
CA MET A 263 -31.43 26.18 27.68
C MET A 263 -32.63 26.89 28.29
N LYS A 264 -33.15 27.91 27.60
CA LYS A 264 -34.35 28.67 27.98
C LYS A 264 -35.23 28.99 26.78
N ASP A 265 -36.40 29.58 27.04
CA ASP A 265 -37.30 30.13 26.03
C ASP A 265 -37.69 29.06 24.98
N PHE A 266 -38.27 27.96 25.46
CA PHE A 266 -38.60 26.80 24.65
C PHE A 266 -39.81 27.11 23.76
N GLY A 267 -39.58 27.18 22.46
CA GLY A 267 -40.60 27.35 21.44
C GLY A 267 -41.15 26.00 21.00
N PHE A 268 -42.46 25.84 21.12
CA PHE A 268 -43.22 24.70 20.68
C PHE A 268 -44.07 25.04 19.47
N HIS A 269 -44.02 24.18 18.45
CA HIS A 269 -44.89 24.26 17.29
C HIS A 269 -45.94 23.16 17.42
N VAL A 270 -47.19 23.57 17.36
CA VAL A 270 -48.35 22.71 17.55
C VAL A 270 -49.00 22.48 16.20
N THR A 271 -49.28 21.23 15.88
CA THR A 271 -50.07 20.88 14.69
C THR A 271 -51.27 20.06 15.12
N TYR A 272 -52.46 20.41 14.66
CA TYR A 272 -53.68 19.65 14.96
C TYR A 272 -54.07 18.75 13.79
N ALA A 273 -54.72 17.62 14.09
CA ALA A 273 -55.27 16.75 13.07
C ALA A 273 -56.75 16.43 13.33
N ALA A 274 -57.55 16.55 12.27
CA ALA A 274 -58.97 16.18 12.26
C ALA A 274 -59.15 14.66 12.14
N PRO A 275 -60.34 14.11 12.49
CA PRO A 275 -60.65 12.69 12.28
C PRO A 275 -60.49 12.21 10.83
N SER A 276 -60.65 13.12 9.86
CA SER A 276 -60.42 12.87 8.43
C SER A 276 -58.95 12.66 8.06
N GLY A 277 -58.01 12.91 8.98
CA GLY A 277 -56.57 12.96 8.71
C GLY A 277 -56.08 14.30 8.18
N THR A 278 -56.97 15.30 8.02
CA THR A 278 -56.57 16.66 7.61
C THR A 278 -55.74 17.31 8.70
N VAL A 279 -54.51 17.73 8.35
CA VAL A 279 -53.56 18.41 9.22
C VAL A 279 -53.79 19.92 9.16
N MET A 280 -53.84 20.58 10.31
CA MET A 280 -54.11 22.01 10.45
C MET A 280 -53.04 22.65 11.34
N GLU A 281 -52.59 23.84 10.93
CA GLU A 281 -51.64 24.64 11.69
C GLU A 281 -52.24 25.06 13.04
N GLY A 282 -51.54 24.71 14.14
CA GLY A 282 -51.94 25.03 15.52
C GLY A 282 -51.15 26.21 16.10
N GLY A 283 -50.10 26.68 15.42
CA GLY A 283 -49.34 27.85 15.80
C GLY A 283 -48.16 27.55 16.72
N TRP A 284 -47.54 28.62 17.22
CA TRP A 284 -46.28 28.59 17.95
C TRP A 284 -46.47 29.20 19.32
N GLU A 285 -46.01 28.49 20.36
CA GLU A 285 -46.06 28.93 21.75
C GLU A 285 -44.67 28.89 22.36
N THR A 286 -44.28 29.94 23.07
CA THR A 286 -42.98 30.00 23.76
C THR A 286 -43.17 29.91 25.27
N VAL A 287 -42.47 28.97 25.90
CA VAL A 287 -42.41 28.81 27.35
C VAL A 287 -41.12 29.41 27.87
N TYR A 288 -41.25 30.51 28.63
CA TYR A 288 -40.13 31.23 29.25
C TYR A 288 -39.63 30.53 30.52
N GLU A 289 -39.12 29.32 30.36
CA GLU A 289 -38.52 28.54 31.44
C GLU A 289 -37.08 28.15 31.12
N LYS A 290 -36.25 28.11 32.17
CA LYS A 290 -34.89 27.57 32.10
C LYS A 290 -34.87 26.07 32.45
N LEU A 291 -34.04 25.32 31.74
CA LEU A 291 -33.73 23.92 32.00
C LEU A 291 -32.21 23.69 31.97
N ASP A 292 -31.62 23.26 33.08
CA ASP A 292 -30.17 23.01 33.12
C ASP A 292 -29.79 21.75 32.31
N SER A 293 -28.50 21.59 32.03
CA SER A 293 -27.98 20.45 31.25
C SER A 293 -28.36 19.11 31.91
N GLY A 294 -28.84 18.15 31.10
CA GLY A 294 -29.24 16.81 31.53
C GLY A 294 -30.54 16.74 32.34
N GLN A 295 -31.17 17.89 32.63
CA GLN A 295 -32.40 17.92 33.42
C GLN A 295 -33.65 17.64 32.57
N LYS A 296 -34.69 17.19 33.27
CA LYS A 296 -36.03 16.96 32.72
C LYS A 296 -37.02 17.85 33.45
N LYS A 297 -37.90 18.53 32.74
CA LYS A 297 -38.90 19.40 33.35
C LYS A 297 -40.22 19.38 32.58
N TRP A 298 -41.30 19.40 33.34
CA TRP A 298 -42.64 19.59 32.81
C TRP A 298 -42.86 21.08 32.54
N MET A 299 -43.11 21.41 31.28
CA MET A 299 -43.44 22.74 30.78
C MET A 299 -44.92 22.76 30.41
N ARG A 300 -45.61 23.83 30.81
CA ARG A 300 -47.05 23.99 30.57
C ARG A 300 -47.31 25.26 29.78
N PHE A 301 -48.19 25.17 28.79
CA PHE A 301 -48.65 26.31 28.02
C PHE A 301 -50.06 26.09 27.50
N SER A 302 -50.70 27.18 27.07
CA SER A 302 -52.02 27.18 26.44
C SER A 302 -51.90 27.71 25.02
N ASN A 303 -52.68 27.15 24.10
CA ASN A 303 -52.77 27.59 22.73
C ASN A 303 -54.22 27.90 22.37
N ASN A 304 -54.47 29.11 21.85
CA ASN A 304 -55.82 29.63 21.56
C ASN A 304 -56.28 29.42 20.11
N VAL A 305 -55.54 28.62 19.33
CA VAL A 305 -55.83 28.37 17.90
C VAL A 305 -56.66 27.07 17.74
N TRP A 306 -57.37 26.68 18.80
CA TRP A 306 -58.16 25.45 18.83
C TRP A 306 -59.35 25.51 17.86
N ARG A 307 -59.58 24.41 17.14
CA ARG A 307 -60.74 24.23 16.26
C ARG A 307 -61.56 23.02 16.73
N GLN A 308 -62.89 23.16 16.74
CA GLN A 308 -63.81 22.09 17.17
C GLN A 308 -63.62 20.76 16.43
N GLN A 309 -63.10 20.78 15.20
CA GLN A 309 -62.87 19.58 14.38
C GLN A 309 -61.54 18.87 14.70
N SER A 310 -60.69 19.42 15.55
CA SER A 310 -59.40 18.85 15.92
C SER A 310 -59.57 17.67 16.90
N ASN A 311 -59.05 16.49 16.56
CA ASN A 311 -59.12 15.32 17.44
C ASN A 311 -57.80 15.02 18.13
N SER A 312 -56.67 15.15 17.41
CA SER A 312 -55.32 14.91 17.95
C SER A 312 -54.40 16.11 17.69
N ALA A 313 -53.26 16.13 18.38
CA ALA A 313 -52.21 17.13 18.20
C ALA A 313 -50.85 16.43 18.02
N SER A 314 -49.93 17.12 17.37
CA SER A 314 -48.51 16.80 17.31
C SER A 314 -47.74 18.00 17.86
N LEU A 315 -46.60 17.73 18.49
CA LEU A 315 -45.78 18.74 19.11
C LEU A 315 -44.32 18.53 18.76
N GLU A 316 -43.66 19.62 18.36
CA GLU A 316 -42.22 19.67 18.19
C GLU A 316 -41.63 20.90 18.89
N ILE A 317 -40.37 20.79 19.32
CA ILE A 317 -39.60 21.95 19.77
C ILE A 317 -39.02 22.57 18.50
N TYR A 318 -39.43 23.78 18.14
CA TYR A 318 -38.89 24.46 16.95
C TYR A 318 -37.74 25.40 17.30
N SER A 319 -37.69 25.91 18.54
CA SER A 319 -36.64 26.79 19.02
C SER A 319 -36.38 26.62 20.51
N ALA A 320 -35.16 26.96 20.93
CA ALA A 320 -34.78 27.21 22.31
C ALA A 320 -33.51 28.05 22.29
N SER A 321 -33.31 28.87 23.31
CA SER A 321 -32.16 29.76 23.42
C SER A 321 -31.17 29.27 24.46
N LYS A 322 -29.88 29.48 24.21
CA LYS A 322 -28.83 29.29 25.23
C LYS A 322 -29.05 30.27 26.38
N PHE A 323 -28.98 29.79 27.63
CA PHE A 323 -29.13 30.64 28.82
C PHE A 323 -27.87 31.45 29.13
#